data_AF-A0A2I1GPU6-F1
#
_entry.id   AF-A0A2I1GPU6-F1
#
_cell.length_a   1.000
_cell.length_b   1.000
_cell.length_c   1.000
_cell.angle_alpha   90.00
_cell.angle_beta   90.00
_cell.angle_gamma   90.00
#
_symmetry.space_group_name_H-M   'P 1'
#
loop_
_entity.id
_entity.type
_entity.pdbx_description
1 polymer ?
#
loop_
_entity_poly.entity_id
_entity_poly.type
_entity_poly.pdbx_seq_one_letter_code
_entity_poly.pdbx_strand_id
1 'polypeptide(L)'
;MGYKKLLKLFPLSLIIVIIVFSILYYDVNNFSAYISKVRKSEEPPYPKVPGIKKIDVGEGDDTWILTDKNELYHWNRFKKTFLYERNYVFDFAVGSDGSIVYIDVYNSVHIRDSISSWHIIYDSKYYKISRISICDYNTIFLVDTFHNLIKGVYDSGTDKYSWDLTPGHFYQASCAFHDYSLWAICEDYVYLYINKFKKILRSEVVFIYIKALSKQHAIGIDSDNTLWEYINGTWTWVRSNVKSASINYSNDIYYVDNNNLIYKKPKDLKN
;
A
#
# COMPACT_ATOMS: atom_id res chain seq x y z
N MET A 1 -30.07 73.05 4.57
CA MET A 1 -28.91 72.49 5.30
C MET A 1 -29.45 71.48 6.30
N GLY A 2 -29.11 70.20 6.38
CA GLY A 2 -28.10 69.40 5.70
C GLY A 2 -27.83 68.11 6.50
N TYR A 3 -28.85 67.47 7.10
CA TYR A 3 -28.62 66.36 8.05
C TYR A 3 -29.61 65.17 7.99
N LYS A 4 -30.71 65.25 7.23
CA LYS A 4 -31.75 64.18 7.24
C LYS A 4 -31.61 63.09 6.17
N LYS A 5 -30.64 63.19 5.25
CA LYS A 5 -30.36 62.13 4.25
C LYS A 5 -29.17 61.22 4.60
N LEU A 6 -28.36 61.58 5.60
CA LEU A 6 -27.18 60.80 6.01
C LEU A 6 -27.50 59.64 6.97
N LEU A 7 -28.65 59.63 7.65
CA LEU A 7 -28.99 58.59 8.63
C LEU A 7 -29.61 57.29 8.06
N LYS A 8 -30.02 57.25 6.79
CA LYS A 8 -30.66 56.06 6.20
C LYS A 8 -29.71 55.07 5.50
N LEU A 9 -28.43 55.43 5.33
CA LEU A 9 -27.42 54.57 4.71
C LEU A 9 -26.59 53.77 5.73
N PHE A 10 -26.54 54.20 6.98
CA PHE A 10 -25.81 53.54 8.06
C PHE A 10 -26.25 52.09 8.37
N PRO A 11 -27.55 51.73 8.41
CA PRO A 11 -27.93 50.36 8.74
C PRO A 11 -27.63 49.40 7.59
N LEU A 12 -27.78 49.83 6.34
CA LEU A 12 -27.54 48.98 5.17
C LEU A 12 -26.03 48.73 4.94
N SER A 13 -25.20 49.76 5.10
CA SER A 13 -23.74 49.60 5.02
C SER A 13 -23.19 48.72 6.14
N LEU A 14 -23.72 48.85 7.36
CA LEU A 14 -23.35 47.99 8.50
C LEU A 14 -23.75 46.52 8.25
N ILE A 15 -24.95 46.27 7.70
CA ILE A 15 -25.40 44.92 7.34
C ILE A 15 -24.50 44.30 6.26
N ILE A 16 -24.12 45.06 5.23
CA ILE A 16 -23.21 44.58 4.18
C ILE A 16 -21.83 44.25 4.78
N VAL A 17 -21.30 45.09 5.67
CA VAL A 17 -20.02 44.83 6.36
C VAL A 17 -20.11 43.56 7.21
N ILE A 18 -21.21 43.33 7.94
CA ILE A 18 -21.42 42.12 8.74
C ILE A 18 -21.50 40.88 7.83
N ILE A 19 -22.19 40.95 6.70
CA ILE A 19 -22.30 39.84 5.74
C ILE A 19 -20.93 39.52 5.15
N VAL A 20 -20.18 40.53 4.68
CA VAL A 20 -18.84 40.34 4.13
C VAL A 20 -17.89 39.75 5.18
N PHE A 21 -17.95 40.26 6.42
CA PHE A 21 -17.14 39.74 7.52
C PHE A 21 -17.51 38.30 7.87
N SER A 22 -18.80 37.94 7.82
CA SER A 22 -19.28 36.58 8.08
C SER A 22 -18.83 35.60 6.98
N ILE A 23 -18.86 36.01 5.72
CA ILE A 23 -18.36 35.23 4.59
C ILE A 23 -16.86 35.00 4.72
N LEU A 24 -16.09 36.07 4.96
CA LEU A 24 -14.64 35.98 5.17
C LEU A 24 -14.29 35.11 6.38
N TYR A 25 -15.03 35.23 7.49
CA TYR A 25 -14.84 34.40 8.67
C TYR A 25 -15.13 32.93 8.39
N TYR A 26 -16.19 32.62 7.63
CA TYR A 26 -16.53 31.26 7.21
C TYR A 26 -15.44 30.67 6.30
N ASP A 27 -14.97 31.43 5.32
CA ASP A 27 -13.91 31.01 4.39
C ASP A 27 -12.57 30.78 5.12
N VAL A 28 -12.19 31.68 6.03
CA VAL A 28 -10.96 31.52 6.84
C VAL A 28 -11.04 30.28 7.73
N ASN A 29 -12.20 30.01 8.34
CA ASN A 29 -12.39 28.81 9.15
C ASN A 29 -12.35 27.52 8.31
N ASN A 30 -12.97 27.52 7.12
CA ASN A 30 -12.88 26.39 6.21
C ASN A 30 -11.45 26.16 5.71
N PHE A 31 -10.72 27.24 5.41
CA PHE A 31 -9.32 27.17 5.03
C PHE A 31 -8.44 26.67 6.19
N SER A 32 -8.67 27.15 7.41
CA SER A 32 -7.97 26.68 8.60
C SER A 32 -8.23 25.20 8.87
N ALA A 33 -9.49 24.75 8.74
CA ALA A 33 -9.87 23.35 8.86
C ALA A 33 -9.18 22.49 7.79
N TYR A 34 -9.14 22.97 6.55
CA TYR A 34 -8.42 22.33 5.44
C TYR A 34 -6.92 22.21 5.73
N ILE A 35 -6.26 23.30 6.16
CA ILE A 35 -4.83 23.28 6.51
C ILE A 35 -4.56 22.34 7.70
N SER A 36 -5.45 22.28 8.69
CA SER A 36 -5.31 21.34 9.81
C SER A 36 -5.41 19.88 9.34
N LYS A 37 -6.28 19.59 8.37
CA LYS A 37 -6.46 18.26 7.79
C LYS A 37 -5.23 17.85 6.99
N VAL A 38 -4.68 18.78 6.19
CA VAL A 38 -3.43 18.58 5.45
C VAL A 38 -2.25 18.35 6.40
N ARG A 39 -2.08 19.18 7.43
CA ARG A 39 -1.01 18.97 8.44
C ARG A 39 -1.10 17.62 9.14
N LYS A 40 -2.32 17.21 9.54
CA LYS A 40 -2.51 15.90 10.18
C LYS A 40 -2.24 14.73 9.24
N SER A 41 -2.40 14.89 7.93
CA SER A 41 -2.02 13.86 6.96
C SER A 41 -0.49 13.78 6.73
N GLU A 42 0.26 14.81 7.10
CA GLU A 42 1.73 14.83 6.99
C GLU A 42 2.44 14.29 8.24
N GLU A 43 1.76 14.22 9.39
CA GLU A 43 2.32 13.60 10.59
C GLU A 43 2.38 12.07 10.43
N PRO A 44 3.56 11.44 10.67
CA PRO A 44 3.68 9.99 10.63
C PRO A 44 2.65 9.32 11.57
N PRO A 45 1.76 8.44 11.06
CA PRO A 45 0.75 7.77 11.90
C PRO A 45 1.35 6.78 12.90
N TYR A 46 2.65 6.48 12.78
CA TYR A 46 3.37 5.50 13.60
C TYR A 46 4.63 6.11 14.22
N PRO A 47 5.09 5.59 15.39
CA PRO A 47 6.39 5.94 15.92
C PRO A 47 7.51 5.52 14.94
N LYS A 48 8.64 6.23 15.00
CA LYS A 48 9.81 5.91 14.18
C LYS A 48 10.36 4.53 14.56
N VAL A 49 10.50 3.66 13.57
CA VAL A 49 11.16 2.35 13.72
C VAL A 49 12.49 2.38 12.96
N PRO A 50 13.63 2.06 13.60
CA PRO A 50 14.91 2.03 12.90
C PRO A 50 14.95 0.93 11.83
N GLY A 51 15.34 1.30 10.60
CA GLY A 51 15.68 0.35 9.53
C GLY A 51 14.49 -0.46 9.02
N ILE A 52 13.52 0.18 8.35
CA ILE A 52 12.38 -0.49 7.71
C ILE A 52 12.74 -0.88 6.28
N LYS A 53 12.74 -2.18 5.98
CA LYS A 53 12.96 -2.73 4.64
C LYS A 53 11.67 -2.75 3.81
N LYS A 54 10.56 -3.17 4.42
CA LYS A 54 9.27 -3.31 3.74
C LYS A 54 8.11 -2.98 4.69
N ILE A 55 7.07 -2.36 4.16
CA ILE A 55 5.75 -2.24 4.79
C ILE A 55 4.73 -3.01 3.95
N ASP A 56 3.78 -3.66 4.61
CA ASP A 56 2.56 -4.14 3.96
C ASP A 56 1.35 -3.99 4.87
N VAL A 57 0.21 -3.65 4.28
CA VAL A 57 -1.01 -3.30 5.02
C VAL A 57 -2.19 -4.11 4.52
N GLY A 58 -2.83 -4.84 5.45
CA GLY A 58 -4.08 -5.57 5.24
C GLY A 58 -5.30 -4.65 5.26
N GLU A 59 -6.46 -5.18 5.62
CA GLU A 59 -7.68 -4.34 5.75
C GLU A 59 -7.58 -3.36 6.94
N GLY A 60 -8.03 -2.12 6.73
CA GLY A 60 -7.93 -1.04 7.72
C GLY A 60 -6.47 -0.64 8.02
N ASP A 61 -6.07 -0.73 9.29
CA ASP A 61 -4.71 -0.46 9.78
C ASP A 61 -4.02 -1.75 10.29
N ASP A 62 -4.28 -2.90 9.66
CA ASP A 62 -3.51 -4.14 9.87
C ASP A 62 -2.12 -4.01 9.23
N THR A 63 -1.24 -3.27 9.92
CA THR A 63 0.05 -2.83 9.38
C THR A 63 1.17 -3.69 9.89
N TRP A 64 1.97 -4.17 8.95
CA TRP A 64 3.13 -5.01 9.20
C TRP A 64 4.37 -4.37 8.60
N ILE A 65 5.49 -4.51 9.30
CA ILE A 65 6.79 -4.02 8.82
C ILE A 65 7.84 -5.11 8.95
N LEU A 66 8.72 -5.15 7.95
CA LEU A 66 9.94 -5.94 7.97
C LEU A 66 11.13 -4.99 8.08
N THR A 67 12.05 -5.27 8.99
CA THR A 67 13.25 -4.46 9.18
C THR A 67 14.42 -4.94 8.31
N ASP A 68 15.45 -4.10 8.19
CA ASP A 68 16.71 -4.45 7.53
C ASP A 68 17.44 -5.61 8.24
N LYS A 69 17.08 -5.92 9.49
CA LYS A 69 17.58 -7.05 10.28
C LYS A 69 16.78 -8.34 10.07
N ASN A 70 15.86 -8.37 9.11
CA ASN A 70 14.96 -9.51 8.86
C ASN A 70 14.05 -9.83 10.06
N GLU A 71 13.60 -8.79 10.77
CA GLU A 71 12.64 -8.90 11.87
C GLU A 71 11.27 -8.38 11.42
N LEU A 72 10.22 -9.18 11.65
CA LEU A 72 8.84 -8.87 11.33
C LEU A 72 8.14 -8.33 12.58
N TYR A 73 7.44 -7.21 12.42
CA TYR A 73 6.64 -6.58 13.46
C TYR A 73 5.21 -6.31 12.98
N HIS A 74 4.28 -6.37 13.92
CA HIS A 74 2.86 -6.08 13.69
C HIS A 74 2.42 -4.88 14.53
N TRP A 75 1.65 -3.98 13.93
CA TRP A 75 1.12 -2.80 14.59
C TRP A 75 0.03 -3.16 15.61
N ASN A 76 0.26 -2.85 16.88
CA ASN A 76 -0.77 -2.95 17.91
C ASN A 76 -1.45 -1.60 18.13
N ARG A 77 -2.71 -1.48 17.68
CA ARG A 77 -3.50 -0.24 17.78
C ARG A 77 -3.74 0.22 19.22
N PHE A 78 -3.90 -0.72 20.17
CA PHE A 78 -4.17 -0.38 21.57
C PHE A 78 -2.93 0.16 22.28
N LYS A 79 -1.79 -0.48 22.08
CA LYS A 79 -0.50 -0.07 22.66
C LYS A 79 0.19 1.04 21.87
N LYS A 80 -0.30 1.35 20.66
CA LYS A 80 0.31 2.28 19.71
C LYS A 80 1.79 2.01 19.49
N THR A 81 2.13 0.73 19.31
CA THR A 81 3.51 0.29 19.10
C THR A 81 3.57 -0.91 18.16
N PHE A 82 4.71 -1.08 17.50
CA PHE A 82 5.02 -2.27 16.73
C PHE A 82 5.49 -3.38 17.68
N LEU A 83 4.77 -4.50 17.67
CA LEU A 83 5.12 -5.69 18.44
C LEU A 83 5.99 -6.60 17.59
N TYR A 84 7.09 -7.07 18.17
CA TYR A 84 7.93 -8.08 17.54
C TYR A 84 7.14 -9.38 17.39
N GLU A 85 7.16 -9.95 16.19
CA GLU A 85 6.46 -11.20 15.87
C GLU A 85 7.45 -12.30 15.50
N ARG A 86 8.49 -11.99 14.72
CA ARG A 86 9.42 -13.02 14.20
C ARG A 86 10.76 -12.46 13.73
N ASN A 87 11.80 -13.29 13.72
CA ASN A 87 13.09 -13.03 13.05
C ASN A 87 13.32 -13.96 11.85
N TYR A 88 14.41 -13.75 11.12
CA TYR A 88 14.77 -14.53 9.94
C TYR A 88 13.73 -14.47 8.81
N VAL A 89 12.99 -13.36 8.71
CA VAL A 89 12.03 -13.13 7.63
C VAL A 89 12.72 -12.44 6.46
N PHE A 90 12.68 -13.05 5.29
CA PHE A 90 13.29 -12.52 4.07
C PHE A 90 12.37 -11.54 3.32
N ASP A 91 11.11 -11.93 3.12
CA ASP A 91 10.04 -11.13 2.52
C ASP A 91 8.68 -11.58 3.09
N PHE A 92 7.65 -10.74 3.01
CA PHE A 92 6.32 -11.05 3.55
C PHE A 92 5.21 -10.35 2.76
N ALA A 93 3.98 -10.82 2.86
CA ALA A 93 2.82 -10.16 2.27
C ALA A 93 1.57 -10.36 3.15
N VAL A 94 0.69 -9.36 3.14
CA VAL A 94 -0.56 -9.35 3.90
C VAL A 94 -1.74 -9.28 2.94
N GLY A 95 -2.69 -10.20 3.13
CA GLY A 95 -3.94 -10.34 2.37
C GLY A 95 -5.06 -9.48 2.92
N SER A 96 -6.15 -9.40 2.16
CA SER A 96 -7.35 -8.63 2.54
C SER A 96 -8.09 -9.21 3.73
N ASP A 97 -8.03 -10.52 3.89
CA ASP A 97 -8.65 -11.31 4.95
C ASP A 97 -7.82 -11.35 6.24
N GLY A 98 -6.72 -10.59 6.29
CA GLY A 98 -5.76 -10.61 7.40
C GLY A 98 -4.80 -11.80 7.36
N SER A 99 -4.85 -12.64 6.32
CA SER A 99 -3.84 -13.68 6.11
C SER A 99 -2.48 -13.03 5.90
N ILE A 100 -1.47 -13.55 6.60
CA ILE A 100 -0.08 -13.11 6.43
C ILE A 100 0.79 -14.30 6.10
N VAL A 101 1.62 -14.10 5.07
CA VAL A 101 2.60 -15.06 4.60
C VAL A 101 3.98 -14.45 4.60
N TYR A 102 4.99 -15.27 4.89
CA TYR A 102 6.38 -14.82 4.79
C TYR A 102 7.28 -15.92 4.26
N ILE A 103 8.39 -15.50 3.66
CA ILE A 103 9.51 -16.35 3.25
C ILE A 103 10.58 -16.21 4.33
N ASP A 104 11.07 -17.30 4.92
CA ASP A 104 12.25 -17.20 5.78
C ASP A 104 13.56 -17.15 4.99
N VAL A 105 14.65 -16.81 5.68
CA VAL A 105 16.01 -16.84 5.09
C VAL A 105 16.48 -18.25 4.67
N TYR A 106 15.76 -19.30 5.09
CA TYR A 106 16.03 -20.70 4.77
C TYR A 106 15.20 -21.23 3.60
N ASN A 107 14.45 -20.35 2.91
CA ASN A 107 13.65 -20.65 1.73
C ASN A 107 12.32 -21.39 1.97
N SER A 108 11.78 -21.40 3.19
CA SER A 108 10.43 -21.89 3.46
C SER A 108 9.42 -20.74 3.46
N VAL A 109 8.24 -21.00 2.91
CA VAL A 109 7.09 -20.10 2.97
C VAL A 109 6.17 -20.55 4.09
N HIS A 110 5.86 -19.63 4.99
CA HIS A 110 4.99 -19.86 6.13
C HIS A 110 3.74 -19.01 6.02
N ILE A 111 2.63 -19.53 6.52
CA ILE A 111 1.39 -18.77 6.74
C ILE A 111 1.03 -18.78 8.22
N ARG A 112 0.38 -17.71 8.69
CA ARG A 112 -0.10 -17.62 10.07
C ARG A 112 -1.47 -18.26 10.20
N ASP A 113 -1.61 -19.24 11.10
CA ASP A 113 -2.91 -19.85 11.42
C ASP A 113 -3.64 -19.13 12.55
N SER A 114 -2.87 -18.59 13.49
CA SER A 114 -3.38 -17.92 14.68
C SER A 114 -2.33 -16.95 15.20
N ILE A 115 -2.67 -16.21 16.26
CA ILE A 115 -1.81 -15.18 16.85
C ILE A 115 -0.37 -15.69 17.10
N SER A 116 -0.18 -16.94 17.47
CA SER A 116 1.14 -17.50 17.78
C SER A 116 1.58 -18.67 16.90
N SER A 117 0.76 -19.12 15.94
CA SER A 117 1.04 -20.31 15.14
C SER A 117 1.35 -19.98 13.68
N TRP A 118 2.37 -20.64 13.16
CA TRP A 118 2.81 -20.55 11.78
C TRP A 118 3.15 -21.95 11.30
N HIS A 119 2.76 -22.31 10.08
CA HIS A 119 3.16 -23.56 9.46
C HIS A 119 3.67 -23.33 8.04
N ILE A 120 4.48 -24.28 7.56
CA ILE A 120 5.10 -24.24 6.24
C ILE A 120 4.09 -24.69 5.19
N ILE A 121 3.84 -23.84 4.19
CA ILE A 121 2.94 -24.12 3.06
C ILE A 121 3.68 -24.40 1.76
N TYR A 122 4.96 -24.03 1.70
CA TYR A 122 5.83 -24.32 0.57
C TYR A 122 7.28 -24.40 1.05
N ASP A 123 7.97 -25.44 0.62
CA ASP A 123 9.42 -25.59 0.78
C ASP A 123 9.97 -26.15 -0.53
N SER A 124 11.02 -25.52 -1.05
CA SER A 124 11.70 -25.98 -2.25
C SER A 124 13.20 -26.00 -2.05
N LYS A 125 13.80 -27.16 -2.32
CA LYS A 125 15.26 -27.31 -2.36
C LYS A 125 15.88 -26.79 -3.66
N TYR A 126 15.06 -26.55 -4.69
CA TYR A 126 15.52 -26.23 -6.04
C TYR A 126 15.32 -24.75 -6.38
N TYR A 127 14.16 -24.21 -6.02
CA TYR A 127 13.76 -22.86 -6.39
C TYR A 127 13.84 -21.95 -5.17
N LYS A 128 14.89 -21.13 -5.10
CA LYS A 128 15.00 -20.09 -4.06
C LYS A 128 13.96 -19.01 -4.33
N ILE A 129 13.06 -18.76 -3.40
CA ILE A 129 12.00 -17.77 -3.51
C ILE A 129 12.56 -16.39 -3.17
N SER A 130 12.25 -15.41 -4.02
CA SER A 130 12.75 -14.04 -3.94
C SER A 130 11.65 -13.03 -3.59
N ARG A 131 10.38 -13.30 -3.94
CA ARG A 131 9.24 -12.43 -3.63
C ARG A 131 8.00 -13.25 -3.31
N ILE A 132 7.14 -12.67 -2.49
CA ILE A 132 5.80 -13.20 -2.19
C ILE A 132 4.72 -12.14 -2.35
N SER A 133 3.56 -12.56 -2.82
CA SER A 133 2.31 -11.79 -2.84
C SER A 133 1.14 -12.71 -2.52
N ILE A 134 0.14 -12.18 -1.82
CA ILE A 134 -1.09 -12.87 -1.47
C ILE A 134 -2.28 -11.98 -1.84
N CYS A 135 -3.35 -12.57 -2.37
CA CYS A 135 -4.63 -11.87 -2.54
C CYS A 135 -5.46 -12.02 -1.25
N ASP A 136 -5.58 -13.27 -0.83
CA ASP A 136 -6.30 -13.82 0.32
C ASP A 136 -5.68 -15.18 0.67
N TYR A 137 -6.21 -15.85 1.70
CA TYR A 137 -5.79 -17.19 2.11
C TYR A 137 -5.75 -18.18 0.95
N ASN A 138 -6.69 -18.12 0.00
CA ASN A 138 -6.82 -19.17 -1.02
C ASN A 138 -5.79 -19.06 -2.14
N THR A 139 -5.23 -17.87 -2.39
CA THR A 139 -4.37 -17.63 -3.56
C THR A 139 -3.09 -16.87 -3.20
N ILE A 140 -1.95 -17.54 -3.39
CA ILE A 140 -0.61 -17.02 -3.12
C ILE A 140 0.23 -17.08 -4.41
N PHE A 141 1.07 -16.08 -4.61
CA PHE A 141 2.04 -16.03 -5.69
C PHE A 141 3.45 -15.88 -5.13
N LEU A 142 4.37 -16.68 -5.68
CA LEU A 142 5.79 -16.62 -5.41
C LEU A 142 6.52 -16.29 -6.71
N VAL A 143 7.65 -15.61 -6.57
CA VAL A 143 8.63 -15.46 -7.65
C VAL A 143 9.94 -16.02 -7.16
N ASP A 144 10.56 -16.92 -7.93
CA ASP A 144 11.85 -17.50 -7.58
C ASP A 144 13.04 -16.69 -8.12
N THR A 145 14.27 -17.08 -7.78
CA THR A 145 15.49 -16.43 -8.25
C THR A 145 15.85 -16.77 -9.69
N PHE A 146 15.15 -17.72 -10.31
CA PHE A 146 15.24 -18.03 -11.73
C PHE A 146 14.19 -17.28 -12.55
N HIS A 147 13.45 -16.36 -11.90
CA HIS A 147 12.41 -15.54 -12.50
C HIS A 147 11.15 -16.30 -12.92
N ASN A 148 10.88 -17.47 -12.33
CA ASN A 148 9.63 -18.19 -12.54
C ASN A 148 8.53 -17.62 -11.64
N LEU A 149 7.30 -17.62 -12.15
CA LEU A 149 6.09 -17.36 -11.38
C LEU A 149 5.54 -18.69 -10.85
N ILE A 150 5.26 -18.76 -9.55
CA ILE A 150 4.68 -19.95 -8.93
C ILE A 150 3.36 -19.55 -8.27
N LYS A 151 2.25 -20.18 -8.68
CA LYS A 151 0.92 -19.93 -8.16
C LYS A 151 0.52 -21.04 -7.19
N GLY A 152 0.23 -20.69 -5.96
CA GLY A 152 -0.39 -21.56 -4.96
C GLY A 152 -1.89 -21.35 -4.91
N VAL A 153 -2.66 -22.44 -4.98
CA VAL A 153 -4.11 -22.44 -4.76
C VAL A 153 -4.42 -23.41 -3.63
N TYR A 154 -5.08 -22.93 -2.59
CA TYR A 154 -5.49 -23.75 -1.45
C TYR A 154 -6.60 -24.72 -1.86
N ASP A 155 -6.44 -25.99 -1.49
CA ASP A 155 -7.42 -27.04 -1.66
C ASP A 155 -7.96 -27.48 -0.29
N SER A 156 -9.20 -27.07 0.01
CA SER A 156 -9.90 -27.43 1.24
C SER A 156 -10.11 -28.94 1.43
N GLY A 157 -10.09 -29.74 0.36
CA GLY A 157 -10.26 -31.18 0.44
C GLY A 157 -9.00 -31.89 0.97
N THR A 158 -7.83 -31.31 0.74
CA THR A 158 -6.53 -31.87 1.15
C THR A 158 -5.83 -31.05 2.24
N ASP A 159 -6.39 -29.89 2.61
CA ASP A 159 -5.84 -28.91 3.54
C ASP A 159 -4.40 -28.48 3.16
N LYS A 160 -4.18 -28.29 1.86
CA LYS A 160 -2.85 -28.00 1.29
C LYS A 160 -2.96 -27.06 0.10
N TYR A 161 -1.87 -26.36 -0.20
CA TYR A 161 -1.73 -25.63 -1.44
C TYR A 161 -1.24 -26.55 -2.56
N SER A 162 -1.91 -26.46 -3.71
CA SER A 162 -1.40 -26.96 -4.99
C SER A 162 -0.59 -25.87 -5.67
N TRP A 163 0.61 -26.19 -6.14
CA TRP A 163 1.55 -25.23 -6.70
C TRP A 163 1.78 -25.49 -8.19
N ASP A 164 1.54 -24.46 -9.01
CA ASP A 164 1.78 -24.47 -10.45
C ASP A 164 2.89 -23.50 -10.82
N LEU A 165 3.86 -23.96 -11.61
CA LEU A 165 5.03 -23.18 -12.01
C LEU A 165 4.89 -22.74 -13.47
N THR A 166 4.98 -21.44 -13.68
CA THR A 166 5.02 -20.82 -15.01
C THR A 166 6.40 -20.22 -15.25
N PRO A 167 7.21 -20.82 -16.15
CA PRO A 167 8.49 -20.24 -16.52
C PRO A 167 8.33 -18.88 -17.18
N GLY A 168 9.26 -17.98 -16.92
CA GLY A 168 9.28 -16.64 -17.50
C GLY A 168 10.40 -15.77 -16.94
N HIS A 169 10.28 -14.46 -17.11
CA HIS A 169 11.22 -13.46 -16.60
C HIS A 169 10.52 -12.55 -15.59
N PHE A 170 9.93 -13.13 -14.54
CA PHE A 170 9.26 -12.40 -13.46
C PHE A 170 10.26 -11.94 -12.40
N TYR A 171 10.19 -10.65 -12.01
CA TYR A 171 10.97 -10.07 -10.92
C TYR A 171 10.10 -9.84 -9.68
N GLN A 172 8.81 -9.58 -9.88
CA GLN A 172 7.81 -9.47 -8.82
C GLN A 172 6.43 -9.73 -9.40
N ALA A 173 5.53 -10.26 -8.58
CA ALA A 173 4.10 -10.29 -8.86
C ALA A 173 3.32 -9.66 -7.70
N SER A 174 2.19 -9.05 -8.01
CA SER A 174 1.22 -8.57 -7.04
C SER A 174 -0.18 -8.97 -7.47
N CYS A 175 -0.83 -9.76 -6.63
CA CYS A 175 -2.22 -10.12 -6.81
C CYS A 175 -3.15 -9.03 -6.26
N ALA A 176 -4.10 -8.60 -7.09
CA ALA A 176 -5.16 -7.71 -6.69
C ALA A 176 -6.33 -8.48 -6.10
N PHE A 177 -6.74 -8.15 -4.87
CA PHE A 177 -7.88 -8.81 -4.22
C PHE A 177 -9.23 -8.55 -4.90
N HIS A 178 -9.50 -7.32 -5.38
CA HIS A 178 -10.86 -6.97 -5.83
C HIS A 178 -11.32 -7.72 -7.09
N ASP A 179 -10.39 -8.15 -7.94
CA ASP A 179 -10.71 -8.80 -9.21
C ASP A 179 -9.76 -9.94 -9.58
N TYR A 180 -8.92 -10.38 -8.63
CA TYR A 180 -7.90 -11.42 -8.82
C TYR A 180 -6.97 -11.20 -10.01
N SER A 181 -6.85 -9.94 -10.46
CA SER A 181 -5.91 -9.60 -11.50
C SER A 181 -4.47 -9.66 -11.01
N LEU A 182 -3.56 -10.09 -11.87
CA LEU A 182 -2.15 -10.22 -11.52
C LEU A 182 -1.33 -9.13 -12.21
N TRP A 183 -0.76 -8.24 -11.41
CA TRP A 183 0.25 -7.32 -11.90
C TRP A 183 1.63 -7.95 -11.72
N ALA A 184 2.52 -7.72 -12.66
CA ALA A 184 3.87 -8.27 -12.60
C ALA A 184 4.88 -7.27 -13.12
N ILE A 185 6.05 -7.26 -12.48
CA ILE A 185 7.27 -6.71 -13.08
C ILE A 185 7.93 -7.90 -13.77
N CYS A 186 7.95 -7.90 -15.09
CA CYS A 186 8.59 -8.94 -15.89
C CYS A 186 9.16 -8.34 -17.17
N GLU A 187 10.25 -8.90 -17.70
CA GLU A 187 10.88 -8.37 -18.94
C GLU A 187 11.13 -6.85 -18.84
N ASP A 188 11.69 -6.41 -17.70
CA ASP A 188 12.06 -5.03 -17.34
C ASP A 188 10.90 -4.02 -17.15
N TYR A 189 9.65 -4.40 -17.44
CA TYR A 189 8.50 -3.49 -17.41
C TYR A 189 7.35 -3.97 -16.52
N VAL A 190 6.37 -3.08 -16.30
CA VAL A 190 5.15 -3.41 -15.57
C VAL A 190 4.08 -3.90 -16.53
N TYR A 191 3.52 -5.08 -16.24
CA TYR A 191 2.45 -5.69 -17.01
C TYR A 191 1.26 -6.05 -16.12
N LEU A 192 0.07 -5.98 -16.71
CA LEU A 192 -1.06 -6.78 -16.28
C LEU A 192 -0.95 -8.16 -16.94
N TYR A 193 -0.62 -9.17 -16.15
CA TYR A 193 -0.44 -10.55 -16.59
C TYR A 193 -1.79 -11.27 -16.71
N ILE A 194 -2.05 -11.86 -17.87
CA ILE A 194 -3.28 -12.63 -18.12
C ILE A 194 -2.97 -14.12 -18.13
N ASN A 195 -1.96 -14.52 -18.91
CA ASN A 195 -1.44 -15.89 -18.98
C ASN A 195 -0.09 -15.91 -19.73
N LYS A 196 0.50 -17.09 -19.90
CA LYS A 196 1.80 -17.26 -20.56
C LYS A 196 1.88 -16.75 -22.00
N PHE A 197 0.74 -16.54 -22.66
CA PHE A 197 0.66 -16.05 -24.04
C PHE A 197 0.23 -14.59 -24.14
N LYS A 198 -0.28 -13.99 -23.04
CA LYS A 198 -0.86 -12.65 -23.06
C LYS A 198 -0.52 -11.88 -21.81
N LYS A 199 0.10 -10.72 -22.02
CA LYS A 199 0.38 -9.69 -21.03
C LYS A 199 0.00 -8.35 -21.64
N ILE A 200 -0.43 -7.40 -20.82
CA ILE A 200 -0.80 -6.04 -21.25
C ILE A 200 0.18 -5.07 -20.60
N LEU A 201 0.96 -4.35 -21.41
CA LEU A 201 1.91 -3.36 -20.93
C LEU A 201 1.19 -2.25 -20.16
N ARG A 202 1.70 -1.92 -18.97
CA ARG A 202 1.16 -0.88 -18.07
C ARG A 202 2.12 0.26 -17.83
N SER A 203 3.43 0.04 -17.99
CA SER A 203 4.45 1.08 -17.89
C SER A 203 5.68 0.67 -18.67
N GLU A 204 6.23 1.60 -19.45
CA GLU A 204 7.56 1.50 -20.08
C GLU A 204 8.68 2.04 -19.17
N VAL A 205 8.32 2.57 -18.00
CA VAL A 205 9.28 2.95 -16.96
C VAL A 205 9.62 1.73 -16.12
N VAL A 206 10.89 1.59 -15.74
CA VAL A 206 11.40 0.49 -14.92
C VAL A 206 10.94 0.67 -13.48
N PHE A 207 10.20 -0.31 -12.97
CA PHE A 207 9.74 -0.35 -11.59
C PHE A 207 10.52 -1.39 -10.80
N ILE A 208 10.78 -1.09 -9.52
CA ILE A 208 11.41 -2.02 -8.57
C ILE A 208 10.40 -2.63 -7.60
N TYR A 209 9.19 -2.06 -7.55
CA TYR A 209 8.09 -2.53 -6.72
C TYR A 209 6.74 -2.24 -7.36
N ILE A 210 5.80 -3.18 -7.25
CA ILE A 210 4.39 -3.04 -7.62
C ILE A 210 3.51 -3.65 -6.51
N LYS A 211 2.42 -2.96 -6.16
CA LYS A 211 1.30 -3.54 -5.41
C LYS A 211 -0.03 -3.16 -6.04
N ALA A 212 -0.85 -4.16 -6.33
CA ALA A 212 -2.11 -4.01 -7.04
C ALA A 212 -3.31 -4.16 -6.09
N LEU A 213 -4.32 -3.33 -6.33
CA LEU A 213 -5.61 -3.39 -5.64
C LEU A 213 -6.72 -3.88 -6.59
N SER A 214 -6.61 -3.57 -7.89
CA SER A 214 -7.43 -4.10 -8.98
C SER A 214 -6.69 -4.02 -10.33
N LYS A 215 -7.31 -4.47 -11.43
CA LYS A 215 -6.77 -4.32 -12.79
C LYS A 215 -6.65 -2.87 -13.23
N GLN A 216 -7.32 -1.94 -12.54
CA GLN A 216 -7.32 -0.50 -12.82
C GLN A 216 -6.78 0.36 -11.67
N HIS A 217 -6.26 -0.26 -10.61
CA HIS A 217 -5.70 0.47 -9.47
C HIS A 217 -4.50 -0.27 -8.90
N ALA A 218 -3.34 0.36 -8.97
CA ALA A 218 -2.10 -0.15 -8.41
C ALA A 218 -1.23 1.02 -7.93
N ILE A 219 -0.25 0.72 -7.10
CA ILE A 219 0.86 1.61 -6.81
C ILE A 219 2.15 0.93 -7.22
N GLY A 220 3.19 1.71 -7.49
CA GLY A 220 4.51 1.17 -7.72
C GLY A 220 5.61 2.18 -7.46
N ILE A 221 6.81 1.66 -7.25
CA ILE A 221 8.01 2.46 -7.02
C ILE A 221 8.93 2.23 -8.21
N ASP A 222 9.33 3.32 -8.87
CA ASP A 222 10.30 3.28 -9.97
C ASP A 222 11.75 3.13 -9.47
N SER A 223 12.68 2.93 -10.40
CA SER A 223 14.12 2.83 -10.08
C SER A 223 14.72 4.08 -9.43
N ASP A 224 14.04 5.24 -9.51
CA ASP A 224 14.46 6.50 -8.91
C ASP A 224 13.88 6.71 -7.50
N ASN A 225 13.26 5.69 -6.92
CA ASN A 225 12.58 5.73 -5.62
C ASN A 225 11.41 6.74 -5.60
N THR A 226 10.70 6.86 -6.72
CA THR A 226 9.47 7.64 -6.82
C THR A 226 8.26 6.72 -6.78
N LEU A 227 7.34 7.02 -5.87
CA LEU A 227 6.05 6.37 -5.74
C LEU A 227 5.06 6.96 -6.73
N TRP A 228 4.45 6.08 -7.50
CA TRP A 228 3.41 6.37 -8.48
C TRP A 228 2.13 5.61 -8.13
N GLU A 229 0.99 6.21 -8.46
CA GLU A 229 -0.33 5.62 -8.35
C GLU A 229 -0.97 5.50 -9.73
N TYR A 230 -1.35 4.29 -10.12
CA TYR A 230 -2.07 3.99 -11.34
C TYR A 230 -3.57 3.98 -11.06
N ILE A 231 -4.33 4.80 -11.76
CA ILE A 231 -5.80 4.75 -11.74
C ILE A 231 -6.32 4.83 -13.18
N ASN A 232 -7.15 3.86 -13.57
CA ASN A 232 -7.92 3.88 -14.83
C ASN A 232 -7.11 4.22 -16.10
N GLY A 233 -5.87 3.72 -16.21
CA GLY A 233 -5.03 3.99 -17.38
C GLY A 233 -3.87 4.93 -17.14
N THR A 234 -3.85 5.66 -16.03
CA THR A 234 -2.92 6.78 -15.83
C THR A 234 -2.09 6.62 -14.57
N TRP A 235 -0.77 6.73 -14.71
CA TRP A 235 0.15 6.88 -13.59
C TRP A 235 0.24 8.35 -13.16
N THR A 236 0.07 8.59 -11.86
CA THR A 236 0.19 9.91 -11.25
C THR A 236 1.29 9.88 -10.20
N TRP A 237 2.12 10.92 -10.17
CA TRP A 237 3.17 11.07 -9.17
C TRP A 237 2.55 11.22 -7.77
N VAL A 238 3.09 10.50 -6.77
CA VAL A 238 2.67 10.61 -5.37
C VAL A 238 3.76 11.23 -4.52
N ARG A 239 4.98 10.66 -4.53
CA ARG A 239 6.06 11.08 -3.64
C ARG A 239 7.42 10.57 -4.13
N SER A 240 8.47 11.37 -3.97
CA SER A 240 9.87 10.92 -4.17
C SER A 240 10.55 10.53 -2.85
N ASN A 241 11.69 9.82 -2.94
CA ASN A 241 12.44 9.28 -1.79
C ASN A 241 11.67 8.22 -1.00
N VAL A 242 10.91 7.37 -1.69
CA VAL A 242 10.13 6.26 -1.12
C VAL A 242 10.86 4.95 -1.35
N LYS A 243 11.14 4.21 -0.28
CA LYS A 243 11.82 2.90 -0.37
C LYS A 243 10.88 1.70 -0.26
N SER A 244 9.70 1.89 0.33
CA SER A 244 8.68 0.85 0.41
C SER A 244 7.30 1.50 0.49
N ALA A 245 6.30 0.85 -0.07
CA ALA A 245 4.94 1.31 -0.04
C ALA A 245 3.97 0.13 -0.05
N SER A 246 2.74 0.38 0.38
CA SER A 246 1.63 -0.54 0.27
C SER A 246 0.33 0.26 0.09
N ILE A 247 -0.63 -0.33 -0.60
CA ILE A 247 -1.99 0.20 -0.70
C ILE A 247 -2.92 -0.79 0.02
N ASN A 248 -3.68 -0.30 0.98
CA ASN A 248 -4.62 -1.14 1.71
C ASN A 248 -5.92 -1.34 0.91
N TYR A 249 -6.78 -2.24 1.37
CA TYR A 249 -8.04 -2.58 0.69
C TYR A 249 -9.12 -1.49 0.83
N SER A 250 -8.83 -0.40 1.54
CA SER A 250 -9.65 0.82 1.60
C SER A 250 -9.14 1.94 0.67
N ASN A 251 -8.10 1.68 -0.13
CA ASN A 251 -7.41 2.63 -1.03
C ASN A 251 -6.52 3.67 -0.32
N ASP A 252 -6.18 3.48 0.95
CA ASP A 252 -5.17 4.30 1.61
C ASP A 252 -3.78 3.81 1.20
N ILE A 253 -2.92 4.74 0.81
CA ILE A 253 -1.52 4.46 0.46
C ILE A 253 -0.64 4.73 1.67
N TYR A 254 0.12 3.72 2.07
CA TYR A 254 1.14 3.80 3.09
C TYR A 254 2.50 3.75 2.43
N TYR A 255 3.43 4.59 2.88
CA TYR A 255 4.79 4.57 2.33
C TYR A 255 5.83 4.92 3.37
N VAL A 256 7.03 4.39 3.17
CA VAL A 256 8.20 4.56 4.02
C VAL A 256 9.22 5.40 3.26
N ASP A 257 9.65 6.51 3.84
CA ASP A 257 10.73 7.32 3.29
C ASP A 257 12.12 6.76 3.65
N ASN A 258 13.16 7.33 3.04
CA ASN A 258 14.55 6.95 3.33
C ASN A 258 14.98 7.23 4.80
N ASN A 259 14.24 8.03 5.56
CA ASN A 259 14.49 8.31 6.97
C ASN A 259 13.80 7.31 7.92
N ASN A 260 13.12 6.30 7.39
CA ASN A 260 12.30 5.32 8.13
C ASN A 260 11.06 5.92 8.79
N LEU A 261 10.50 6.99 8.22
CA LEU A 261 9.19 7.49 8.62
C LEU A 261 8.14 6.87 7.72
N ILE A 262 7.06 6.38 8.34
CA ILE A 262 5.89 5.88 7.64
C ILE A 262 4.91 7.04 7.51
N TYR A 263 4.33 7.22 6.33
CA TYR A 263 3.26 8.19 6.07
C TYR A 263 2.02 7.47 5.53
N LYS A 264 0.88 8.13 5.63
CA LYS A 264 -0.41 7.66 5.09
C LYS A 264 -1.03 8.75 4.23
N LYS A 265 -1.19 8.48 2.93
CA LYS A 265 -2.06 9.25 2.03
C LYS A 265 -3.44 8.57 2.06
N PRO A 266 -4.45 9.16 2.73
CA PRO A 266 -5.80 8.60 2.69
C PRO A 266 -6.37 8.70 1.28
N LYS A 267 -7.34 7.84 0.95
CA LYS A 267 -8.10 7.96 -0.30
C LYS A 267 -8.63 9.38 -0.47
N ASP A 268 -8.44 9.97 -1.65
CA ASP A 268 -9.06 11.24 -2.01
C ASP A 268 -10.58 11.06 -1.96
N LEU A 269 -11.21 11.57 -0.90
CA LEU A 269 -12.64 11.77 -0.87
C LEU A 269 -12.92 12.83 -1.94
N LYS A 270 -13.39 12.40 -3.11
CA LYS A 270 -14.00 13.32 -4.07
C LYS A 270 -15.11 14.06 -3.31
N ASN A 271 -14.90 15.35 -3.07
CA ASN A 271 -15.95 16.28 -2.68
C ASN A 271 -16.95 16.40 -3.84
#